data_AF-A0A2E3VW37-F1
#
_entry.id   AF-A0A2E3VW37-F1
#
_cell.length_a   1.000
_cell.length_b   1.000
_cell.length_c   1.000
_cell.angle_alpha   90.00
_cell.angle_beta   90.00
_cell.angle_gamma   90.00
#
_symmetry.space_group_name_H-M   'P 1'
#
loop_
_entity.id
_entity.type
_entity.pdbx_description
1 polymer ?
#
loop_
_entity_poly.entity_id
_entity_poly.type
_entity_poly.pdbx_seq_one_letter_code
_entity_poly.pdbx_strand_id
1 'polypeptide(L)'
;MKLFIICMAILTSTAQAFFSEEPVECRQAVVDARFALRDPIEPHAFASMDRKEFNMAARDFNALSTEEQKSYYNSLTPMDTIVYNTLTYVGAVIAFFAENEDYSELMADYVLELKGHYKALQSCI
;
A
#
# COMPACT_ATOMS: atom_id res chain seq x y z
N MET A 1 32.59 33.70 -31.86
CA MET A 1 31.20 33.40 -32.27
C MET A 1 30.92 31.90 -32.57
N LYS A 2 31.71 30.96 -32.03
CA LYS A 2 31.45 29.50 -32.15
C LYS A 2 31.29 28.77 -30.80
N LEU A 3 31.53 29.46 -29.67
CA LEU A 3 31.43 28.87 -28.32
C LEU A 3 30.03 29.00 -27.68
N PHE A 4 29.14 29.81 -28.23
CA PHE A 4 27.83 30.09 -27.62
C PHE A 4 26.72 29.08 -27.98
N ILE A 5 26.97 28.20 -28.96
CA ILE A 5 25.94 27.25 -29.45
C ILE A 5 25.98 25.92 -28.69
N ILE A 6 27.09 25.61 -28.00
CA ILE A 6 27.26 24.31 -27.33
C ILE A 6 26.56 24.27 -25.95
N CYS A 7 26.42 25.41 -25.25
CA CYS A 7 25.74 25.44 -23.96
C CYS A 7 24.21 25.34 -24.05
N MET A 8 23.62 25.59 -25.22
CA MET A 8 22.17 25.58 -25.40
C MET A 8 21.60 24.20 -25.78
N ALA A 9 22.47 23.22 -26.06
CA ALA A 9 22.08 21.84 -26.34
C ALA A 9 22.04 20.93 -25.09
N ILE A 10 22.56 21.39 -23.94
CA ILE A 10 22.56 20.62 -22.68
C ILE A 10 21.35 20.98 -21.79
N LEU A 11 20.60 22.03 -22.13
CA LEU A 11 19.44 22.48 -21.35
C LEU A 11 18.09 21.87 -21.79
N THR A 12 18.06 21.05 -22.85
CA THR A 12 16.82 20.41 -23.32
C THR A 12 16.66 18.96 -22.90
N SER A 13 17.66 18.35 -22.24
CA SER A 13 17.60 16.95 -21.80
C SER A 13 17.09 16.76 -20.36
N THR A 14 16.82 17.83 -19.60
CA THR A 14 16.32 17.71 -18.21
C THR A 14 14.80 17.77 -18.10
N ALA A 15 14.06 17.99 -19.19
CA ALA A 15 12.60 18.12 -19.16
C ALA A 15 11.83 16.79 -19.08
N GLN A 16 12.51 15.63 -19.08
CA GLN A 16 11.86 14.31 -19.07
C GLN A 16 11.91 13.59 -17.72
N ALA A 17 12.38 14.23 -16.65
CA ALA A 17 12.36 13.67 -15.30
C ALA A 17 11.20 14.18 -14.44
N PHE A 18 10.11 14.66 -15.07
CA PHE A 18 8.81 14.53 -14.44
C PHE A 18 8.44 13.04 -14.52
N PHE A 19 9.01 12.25 -13.60
CA PHE A 19 8.44 10.98 -13.22
C PHE A 19 6.99 11.30 -12.82
N SER A 20 6.06 11.15 -13.74
CA SER A 20 4.74 10.68 -13.32
C SER A 20 5.04 9.31 -12.72
N GLU A 21 5.20 9.23 -11.40
CA GLU A 21 4.95 7.97 -10.70
C GLU A 21 3.62 7.49 -11.29
N GLU A 22 3.67 6.37 -12.04
CA GLU A 22 2.43 5.74 -12.46
C GLU A 22 1.58 5.62 -11.20
N PRO A 23 0.32 6.08 -11.21
CA PRO A 23 -0.51 6.02 -10.02
C PRO A 23 -0.53 4.57 -9.56
N VAL A 24 0.08 4.32 -8.39
CA VAL A 24 0.12 2.97 -7.82
C VAL A 24 -1.33 2.60 -7.59
N GLU A 25 -1.80 1.54 -8.26
CA GLU A 25 -3.14 1.05 -7.99
C GLU A 25 -3.23 0.69 -6.51
N CYS A 26 -4.18 1.27 -5.77
CA CYS A 26 -4.24 1.14 -4.32
C CYS A 26 -4.32 -0.32 -3.84
N ARG A 27 -4.91 -1.19 -4.66
CA ARG A 27 -4.89 -2.64 -4.45
C ARG A 27 -3.46 -3.19 -4.42
N GLN A 28 -2.61 -2.79 -5.37
CA GLN A 28 -1.22 -3.21 -5.42
C GLN A 28 -0.43 -2.63 -4.24
N ALA A 29 -0.64 -1.36 -3.90
CA ALA A 29 0.00 -0.75 -2.73
C ALA A 29 -0.29 -1.53 -1.43
N VAL A 30 -1.54 -1.98 -1.26
CA VAL A 30 -1.93 -2.85 -0.14
C VAL A 30 -1.20 -4.20 -0.20
N VAL A 31 -1.23 -4.88 -1.34
CA VAL A 31 -0.59 -6.20 -1.49
C VAL A 31 0.90 -6.14 -1.17
N ASP A 32 1.60 -5.15 -1.72
CA ASP A 32 3.04 -4.97 -1.50
C ASP A 32 3.36 -4.66 -0.04
N ALA A 33 2.62 -3.74 0.57
CA ALA A 33 2.80 -3.40 1.99
C ALA A 33 2.56 -4.61 2.91
N ARG A 34 1.53 -5.40 2.61
CA ARG A 34 1.18 -6.62 3.38
C ARG A 34 2.23 -7.72 3.21
N PHE A 35 2.83 -7.83 2.03
CA PHE A 35 3.97 -8.71 1.79
C PHE A 35 5.20 -8.27 2.60
N ALA A 36 5.53 -6.98 2.60
CA ALA A 36 6.64 -6.42 3.39
C ALA A 36 6.43 -6.61 4.91
N LEU A 37 5.18 -6.57 5.37
CA LEU A 37 4.79 -6.87 6.75
C LEU A 37 4.81 -8.38 7.10
N ARG A 38 5.20 -9.26 6.18
CA ARG A 38 5.18 -10.73 6.35
C ARG A 38 3.79 -11.31 6.63
N ASP A 39 2.75 -10.61 6.15
CA ASP A 39 1.34 -11.00 6.29
C ASP A 39 0.65 -10.88 4.92
N PRO A 40 1.10 -11.67 3.92
CA PRO A 40 0.71 -11.50 2.53
C PRO A 40 -0.80 -11.73 2.35
N ILE A 41 -1.38 -10.97 1.43
CA ILE A 41 -2.78 -11.10 1.03
C ILE A 41 -2.87 -11.20 -0.49
N GLU A 42 -3.75 -12.07 -0.98
CA GLU A 42 -4.01 -12.20 -2.40
C GLU A 42 -4.76 -10.96 -2.94
N PRO A 43 -4.44 -10.45 -4.13
CA PRO A 43 -5.05 -9.24 -4.68
C PRO A 43 -6.58 -9.29 -4.75
N HIS A 44 -7.17 -10.47 -4.92
CA HIS A 44 -8.62 -10.67 -5.07
C HIS A 44 -9.33 -11.02 -3.74
N ALA A 45 -8.60 -11.16 -2.63
CA ALA A 45 -9.15 -11.61 -1.35
C ALA A 45 -9.78 -10.49 -0.50
N PHE A 46 -9.80 -9.24 -0.97
CA PHE A 46 -10.33 -8.10 -0.25
C PHE A 46 -10.96 -7.07 -1.19
N ALA A 47 -11.91 -6.28 -0.68
CA ALA A 47 -12.56 -5.19 -1.41
C ALA A 47 -12.96 -5.60 -2.85
N SER A 48 -13.53 -6.81 -2.97
CA SER A 48 -13.83 -7.47 -4.24
C SER A 48 -15.33 -7.58 -4.52
N MET A 49 -16.16 -7.21 -3.54
CA MET A 49 -17.62 -7.27 -3.63
C MET A 49 -18.23 -5.97 -3.12
N ASP A 50 -19.22 -5.46 -3.85
CA ASP A 50 -20.00 -4.32 -3.37
C ASP A 50 -21.00 -4.78 -2.31
N ARG A 51 -21.20 -3.96 -1.26
CA ARG A 51 -22.16 -4.31 -0.18
C ARG A 51 -23.59 -4.53 -0.69
N LYS A 52 -23.96 -3.94 -1.83
CA LYS A 52 -25.26 -4.13 -2.48
C LYS A 52 -25.43 -5.51 -3.10
N GLU A 53 -24.32 -6.19 -3.41
CA GLU A 53 -24.30 -7.53 -4.01
C GLU A 53 -24.36 -8.62 -2.94
N PHE A 54 -24.15 -8.27 -1.68
CA PHE A 54 -24.27 -9.20 -0.56
C PHE A 54 -25.73 -9.54 -0.27
N ASN A 55 -26.17 -10.67 -0.80
CA ASN A 55 -27.55 -11.17 -0.67
C ASN A 55 -27.61 -12.45 0.18
N MET A 56 -27.04 -12.41 1.39
CA MET A 56 -27.11 -13.50 2.35
C MET A 56 -27.86 -13.06 3.60
N ALA A 57 -28.82 -13.87 4.06
CA ALA A 57 -29.51 -13.60 5.31
C ALA A 57 -28.55 -13.76 6.50
N ALA A 58 -28.74 -12.96 7.55
CA ALA A 58 -27.88 -13.00 8.75
C ALA A 58 -27.81 -14.40 9.39
N ARG A 59 -28.90 -15.17 9.37
CA ARG A 59 -28.92 -16.55 9.87
C ARG A 59 -27.95 -17.44 9.09
N ASP A 60 -27.94 -17.32 7.77
CA ASP A 60 -27.14 -18.17 6.90
C ASP A 60 -25.66 -17.76 6.99
N PHE A 61 -25.39 -16.46 7.12
CA PHE A 61 -24.04 -15.95 7.40
C PHE A 61 -23.48 -16.45 8.74
N ASN A 62 -24.29 -16.41 9.80
CA ASN A 62 -23.88 -16.88 11.13
C ASN A 62 -23.70 -18.41 11.19
N ALA A 63 -24.22 -19.15 10.20
CA ALA A 63 -24.02 -20.58 10.07
C ALA A 63 -22.71 -20.95 9.34
N LEU A 64 -22.04 -19.98 8.70
CA LEU A 64 -20.74 -20.17 8.07
C LEU A 64 -19.64 -20.40 9.12
N SER A 65 -18.55 -21.03 8.70
CA SER A 65 -17.33 -21.09 9.51
C SER A 65 -16.72 -19.70 9.72
N THR A 66 -15.90 -19.54 10.77
CA THR A 66 -15.19 -18.28 11.04
C THR A 66 -14.36 -17.81 9.85
N GLU A 67 -13.72 -18.73 9.12
CA GLU A 67 -12.89 -18.40 7.96
C GLU A 67 -13.72 -17.91 6.77
N GLU A 68 -14.89 -18.53 6.53
CA GLU A 68 -15.82 -18.06 5.50
C GLU A 68 -16.41 -16.71 5.85
N GLN A 69 -16.79 -16.48 7.11
CA GLN A 69 -17.25 -15.18 7.58
C GLN A 69 -16.18 -14.11 7.36
N LYS A 70 -14.92 -14.41 7.72
CA LYS A 70 -13.77 -13.51 7.51
C LYS A 70 -13.54 -13.20 6.03
N SER A 71 -13.66 -14.21 5.16
CA SER A 71 -13.53 -14.03 3.71
C SER A 71 -14.59 -13.05 3.17
N TYR A 72 -15.85 -13.21 3.57
CA TYR A 72 -16.92 -12.27 3.23
C TYR A 72 -16.66 -10.88 3.79
N TYR A 73 -16.28 -10.76 5.06
CA TYR A 73 -15.93 -9.47 5.66
C TYR A 73 -14.84 -8.75 4.88
N ASN A 74 -13.75 -9.44 4.54
CA ASN A 74 -12.65 -8.86 3.76
C ASN A 74 -13.11 -8.44 2.36
N SER A 75 -13.92 -9.26 1.71
CA SER A 75 -14.43 -8.99 0.35
C SER A 75 -15.36 -7.77 0.31
N LEU A 76 -16.18 -7.58 1.36
CA LEU A 76 -17.14 -6.49 1.51
C LEU A 76 -16.55 -5.21 2.10
N THR A 77 -15.37 -5.30 2.70
CA THR A 77 -14.71 -4.13 3.29
C THR A 77 -14.25 -3.21 2.16
N PRO A 78 -14.63 -1.91 2.17
CA PRO A 78 -14.23 -0.97 1.11
C PRO A 78 -12.72 -0.82 1.00
N MET A 79 -12.23 -0.55 -0.21
CA MET A 79 -10.80 -0.35 -0.48
C MET A 79 -10.18 0.69 0.45
N ASP A 80 -10.83 1.84 0.65
CA ASP A 80 -10.34 2.92 1.53
C ASP A 80 -10.12 2.44 2.97
N THR A 81 -11.00 1.56 3.46
CA THR A 81 -10.86 0.98 4.81
C THR A 81 -9.69 0.01 4.86
N ILE A 82 -9.46 -0.79 3.80
CA ILE A 82 -8.30 -1.69 3.71
C ILE A 82 -7.00 -0.89 3.65
N VAL A 83 -6.96 0.18 2.85
CA VAL A 83 -5.81 1.10 2.76
C VAL A 83 -5.51 1.71 4.13
N TYR A 84 -6.52 2.25 4.81
CA TYR A 84 -6.37 2.85 6.14
C TYR A 84 -5.85 1.85 7.19
N ASN A 85 -6.42 0.65 7.22
CA ASN A 85 -5.99 -0.41 8.13
C ASN A 85 -4.54 -0.84 7.86
N THR A 86 -4.17 -0.97 6.59
CA THR A 86 -2.81 -1.32 6.19
C THR A 86 -1.82 -0.21 6.54
N LEU A 87 -2.18 1.05 6.28
CA LEU A 87 -1.38 2.22 6.64
C LEU A 87 -1.15 2.31 8.15
N THR A 88 -2.19 2.05 8.94
CA THR A 88 -2.11 2.00 10.41
C THR A 88 -1.15 0.91 10.87
N TYR A 89 -1.21 -0.28 10.27
CA TYR A 89 -0.33 -1.39 10.64
C TYR A 89 1.13 -1.10 10.26
N VAL A 90 1.39 -0.63 9.05
CA VAL A 90 2.74 -0.20 8.62
C VAL A 90 3.28 0.87 9.55
N GLY A 91 2.48 1.90 9.86
CA GLY A 91 2.86 2.98 10.76
C GLY A 91 3.22 2.48 12.17
N ALA A 92 2.43 1.55 12.72
CA ALA A 92 2.71 0.95 14.02
C ALA A 92 4.02 0.16 14.04
N VAL A 93 4.33 -0.59 12.98
CA VAL A 93 5.59 -1.34 12.87
C VAL A 93 6.79 -0.39 12.73
N ILE A 94 6.66 0.68 11.94
CA ILE A 94 7.70 1.73 11.85
C ILE A 94 7.95 2.37 13.21
N ALA A 95 6.87 2.74 13.93
CA ALA A 95 6.97 3.36 15.25
C ALA A 95 7.66 2.44 16.26
N PHE A 96 7.31 1.15 16.26
CA PHE A 96 7.95 0.15 17.10
C PHE A 96 9.48 0.14 16.92
N PHE A 97 9.99 0.09 15.69
CA PHE A 97 11.44 0.09 15.47
C PHE A 97 12.11 1.44 15.73
N ALA A 98 11.40 2.55 15.57
CA ALA A 98 11.93 3.88 15.88
C ALA A 98 12.07 4.13 17.39
N GLU A 99 11.18 3.55 18.20
CA GLU A 99 11.18 3.71 19.66
C GLU A 99 12.15 2.75 20.37
N ASN A 100 12.60 1.69 19.69
CA ASN A 100 13.53 0.72 20.25
C ASN A 100 14.93 0.91 19.65
N GLU A 101 15.76 1.73 20.31
CA GLU A 101 17.12 2.09 19.86
C GLU A 101 17.98 0.87 19.47
N ASP A 102 17.93 -0.21 20.25
CA ASP A 102 18.68 -1.44 20.01
C ASP A 102 18.36 -2.12 18.66
N TYR A 103 17.13 -1.95 18.16
CA TYR A 103 16.70 -2.53 16.87
C TYR A 103 16.80 -1.53 15.72
N SER A 104 16.90 -0.23 16.02
CA SER A 104 16.78 0.84 15.03
C SER A 104 17.85 0.79 13.94
N GLU A 105 19.10 0.50 14.30
CA GLU A 105 20.21 0.41 13.33
C GLU A 105 20.16 -0.91 12.55
N LEU A 106 19.86 -2.02 13.23
CA LEU A 106 19.76 -3.36 12.62
C LEU A 106 18.62 -3.47 11.60
N MET A 107 17.53 -2.74 11.82
CA MET A 107 16.35 -2.75 10.97
C MET A 107 16.21 -1.51 10.09
N ALA A 108 17.25 -0.68 9.96
CA ALA A 108 17.17 0.59 9.24
C ALA A 108 16.67 0.42 7.79
N ASP A 109 17.19 -0.57 7.06
CA ASP A 109 16.78 -0.88 5.68
C ASP A 109 15.32 -1.35 5.62
N TYR A 110 14.90 -2.19 6.56
CA TYR A 110 13.51 -2.66 6.65
C TYR A 110 12.54 -1.51 6.97
N VAL A 111 12.92 -0.61 7.89
CA VAL A 111 12.13 0.58 8.20
C VAL A 111 12.06 1.52 6.99
N LEU A 112 13.14 1.64 6.21
CA LEU A 112 13.15 2.43 4.99
C LEU A 112 12.21 1.85 3.92
N GLU A 113 12.23 0.54 3.73
CA GLU A 113 11.28 -0.20 2.87
C GLU A 113 9.83 0.08 3.29
N LEU A 114 9.51 -0.11 4.58
CA LEU A 114 8.16 0.15 5.10
C LEU A 114 7.73 1.61 4.94
N LYS A 115 8.63 2.58 5.09
CA LYS A 115 8.35 4.00 4.82
C LYS A 115 7.99 4.25 3.35
N GLY A 116 8.59 3.50 2.42
CA GLY A 116 8.23 3.51 1.00
C GLY A 116 6.78 3.06 0.80
N HIS A 117 6.42 1.90 1.35
CA HIS A 117 5.04 1.39 1.31
C HIS A 117 4.03 2.31 2.00
N TYR A 118 4.41 2.92 3.13
CA TYR A 118 3.57 3.89 3.82
C TYR A 118 3.23 5.10 2.94
N LYS A 119 4.22 5.67 2.22
CA LYS A 119 3.99 6.77 1.28
C LYS A 119 3.11 6.36 0.10
N ALA A 120 3.32 5.16 -0.44
CA ALA A 120 2.47 4.62 -1.51
C ALA A 120 1.01 4.41 -1.06
N LEU A 121 0.78 4.03 0.19
CA LEU A 121 -0.57 3.95 0.76
C LEU A 121 -1.17 5.33 1.03
N GLN A 122 -0.35 6.33 1.39
CA GLN A 122 -0.82 7.71 1.61
C GLN A 122 -1.31 8.39 0.32
N SER A 123 -0.84 7.99 -0.87
CA SER A 123 -1.33 8.56 -2.12
C SER A 123 -2.72 8.03 -2.53
N CYS A 124 -3.26 7.05 -1.80
CA CYS A 124 -4.56 6.45 -2.03
C CYS A 124 -5.73 7.12 -1.27
N ILE A 125 -5.45 8.14 -0.45
CA ILE A 125 -6.41 8.81 0.45
C ILE A 125 -6.44 10.32 0.22
#